data_AF-A0A7X8XCB6-F1
#
_entry.id   AF-A0A7X8XCB6-F1
#
_cell.length_a   1.000
_cell.length_b   1.000
_cell.length_c   1.000
_cell.angle_alpha   90.00
_cell.angle_beta   90.00
_cell.angle_gamma   90.00
#
_symmetry.space_group_name_H-M   'P 1'
#
loop_
_entity.id
_entity.type
_entity.pdbx_description
1 polymer ?
#
loop_
_entity_poly.entity_id
_entity_poly.type
_entity_poly.pdbx_seq_one_letter_code
_entity_poly.pdbx_strand_id
1 'polypeptide(L)' 'MKTDIVLAGVGGQGILTIAAIIGQAAVSQGIQVKQSEVHGMAQRGGSVVAHLRLSNA' A
#
# COMPACT_ATOMS: atom_id res chain seq x y z
N MET A 1 15.22 8.33 -7.21
CA MET A 1 13.87 8.89 -7.48
C MET A 1 12.97 8.51 -6.31
N LYS A 2 11.96 9.33 -5.98
CA LYS A 2 10.96 9.00 -4.95
C LYS A 2 9.57 9.00 -5.60
N THR A 3 8.79 7.97 -5.32
CA THR A 3 7.44 7.81 -5.86
C THR A 3 6.48 7.49 -4.72
N ASP A 4 5.48 8.34 -4.55
CA ASP A 4 4.42 8.16 -3.56
C ASP A 4 3.17 7.62 -4.24
N ILE A 5 2.58 6.58 -3.65
CA ILE A 5 1.40 5.88 -4.15
C ILE A 5 0.35 5.86 -3.04
N VAL A 6 -0.88 6.22 -3.39
CA VAL A 6 -2.04 6.10 -2.50
C VAL A 6 -3.03 5.14 -3.13
N LEU A 7 -3.37 4.08 -2.41
CA LEU A 7 -4.41 3.14 -2.79
C LEU A 7 -5.60 3.38 -1.87
N ALA A 8 -6.75 3.72 -2.45
CA ALA A 8 -7.97 4.00 -1.72
C ALA A 8 -9.12 3.14 -2.25
N GLY A 9 -10.02 2.74 -1.35
CA GLY A 9 -11.22 2.02 -1.73
C GLY A 9 -12.02 1.54 -0.53
N VAL A 10 -12.89 0.55 -0.76
CA VAL A 10 -13.77 0.00 0.27
C VAL A 10 -13.18 -1.30 0.83
N GLY A 11 -13.30 -1.50 2.14
CA GLY A 11 -12.88 -2.72 2.81
C GLY A 11 -13.51 -3.97 2.20
N GLY A 12 -12.68 -4.96 1.86
CA GLY A 12 -13.06 -6.17 1.14
C GLY A 12 -12.72 -6.18 -0.36
N GLN A 13 -12.23 -5.08 -0.93
CA GLN A 13 -11.86 -4.97 -2.36
C GLN A 13 -10.36 -5.25 -2.64
N GLY A 14 -9.58 -5.63 -1.63
CA GLY A 14 -8.18 -6.05 -1.82
C GLY A 14 -7.14 -4.92 -1.83
N ILE A 15 -7.47 -3.71 -1.36
CA ILE A 15 -6.55 -2.55 -1.30
C ILE A 15 -5.23 -2.91 -0.61
N LEU A 16 -5.29 -3.54 0.57
CA LEU A 16 -4.10 -3.94 1.32
C LEU A 16 -3.32 -5.06 0.62
N THR A 17 -4.03 -5.97 -0.07
CA THR A 17 -3.41 -7.03 -0.88
C THR A 17 -2.62 -6.43 -2.03
N ILE A 18 -3.19 -5.46 -2.75
CA ILE A 18 -2.51 -4.73 -3.83
C ILE A 18 -1.29 -3.99 -3.27
N ALA A 19 -1.44 -3.31 -2.12
CA ALA A 19 -0.34 -2.60 -1.48
C ALA A 19 0.84 -3.54 -1.15
N ALA A 20 0.54 -4.69 -0.56
CA ALA A 20 1.53 -5.72 -0.22
C ALA A 20 2.22 -6.30 -1.47
N ILE A 21 1.49 -6.55 -2.55
CA ILE A 21 2.06 -7.03 -3.82
C ILE A 21 3.03 -6.01 -4.41
N ILE A 22 2.66 -4.72 -4.43
CA ILE A 22 3.53 -3.64 -4.91
C ILE A 22 4.78 -3.54 -4.04
N GLY A 23 4.64 -3.59 -2.71
CA GLY A 23 5.77 -3.55 -1.78
C GLY A 23 6.74 -4.71 -1.97
N GLN A 24 6.23 -5.94 -2.12
CA GLN A 24 7.05 -7.12 -2.37
C GLN A 24 7.78 -7.03 -3.72
N ALA A 25 7.09 -6.57 -4.77
CA ALA A 25 7.70 -6.36 -6.08
C ALA A 25 8.79 -5.27 -6.06
N ALA A 26 8.60 -4.21 -5.29
CA ALA A 26 9.62 -3.17 -5.11
C ALA A 26 10.86 -3.74 -4.42
N VAL A 27 10.68 -4.47 -3.31
CA VAL A 27 11.78 -5.11 -2.58
C VAL A 27 12.53 -6.12 -3.44
N SER A 28 11.83 -6.92 -4.26
CA SER A 28 12.48 -7.90 -5.16
C SER A 28 13.31 -7.23 -6.26
N GLN A 29 13.02 -5.98 -6.60
CA GLN A 29 13.83 -5.15 -7.52
C GLN A 29 14.89 -4.30 -6.81
N GLY A 30 15.10 -4.48 -5.50
CA GLY A 30 16.08 -3.70 -4.73
C GLY A 30 15.65 -2.24 -4.47
N ILE A 31 14.36 -1.93 -4.65
CA ILE A 31 13.79 -0.61 -4.36
C ILE A 31 13.38 -0.56 -2.89
N GLN A 32 13.73 0.52 -2.18
CA GLN A 32 13.32 0.71 -0.79
C GLN A 32 11.83 1.08 -0.75
N VAL A 33 11.07 0.45 0.14
CA VAL A 33 9.64 0.73 0.33
C VAL A 33 9.33 1.08 1.79
N LYS A 34 8.48 2.08 1.98
CA LYS A 34 7.78 2.34 3.24
C LYS A 34 6.29 2.27 3.00
N GLN A 35 5.58 1.48 3.79
CA GLN A 35 4.13 1.34 3.74
C GLN A 35 3.52 1.85 5.06
N SER A 36 2.40 2.57 4.97
CA SER A 36 1.56 2.93 6.11
C SER A 36 0.11 2.80 5.69
N GLU A 37 -0.72 2.18 6.52
CA GLU A 37 -2.13 1.94 6.21
C GLU A 37 -3.01 2.38 7.36
N VAL A 38 -4.16 2.96 7.00
CA VAL A 38 -5.22 3.31 7.94
C VAL A 38 -6.37 2.37 7.69
N HIS A 39 -6.50 1.38 8.56
CA HIS A 39 -7.69 0.56 8.66
C HIS A 39 -8.54 1.10 9.82
N GLY A 40 -9.71 1.66 9.52
CA GLY A 40 -10.76 1.75 10.54
C GLY A 40 -11.03 0.34 11.09
N MET A 41 -11.49 0.21 12.34
CA MET A 41 -11.69 -1.11 12.98
C MET A 41 -12.66 -2.05 12.21
N ALA A 42 -13.30 -1.57 11.15
CA ALA A 42 -14.05 -2.35 10.17
C ALA A 42 -13.27 -2.52 8.85
N GLN A 43 -12.67 -3.70 8.64
CA GLN A 43 -12.03 -4.11 7.37
C GLN A 43 -13.02 -4.42 6.24
N ARG A 44 -14.34 -4.27 6.46
CA ARG A 44 -15.40 -4.46 5.46
C ARG A 44 -16.40 -3.31 5.51
N GLY A 45 -16.75 -2.78 4.33
CA GLY A 45 -17.73 -1.69 4.19
C GLY A 45 -17.24 -0.28 4.56
N GLY A 46 -16.09 -0.15 5.23
CA GLY A 46 -15.46 1.14 5.54
C GLY A 46 -14.45 1.61 4.48
N SER A 47 -14.09 2.89 4.55
CA SER A 47 -12.98 3.46 3.76
C SER A 47 -11.65 2.84 4.19
N VAL A 48 -10.87 2.37 3.23
CA VAL A 48 -9.52 1.82 3.42
C VAL A 48 -8.55 2.62 2.57
N VAL A 49 -7.46 3.06 3.18
CA VAL A 49 -6.38 3.78 2.50
C VAL A 49 -5.04 3.17 2.88
N ALA A 50 -4.23 2.87 1.87
CA ALA A 50 -2.84 2.46 2.03
C ALA A 50 -1.93 3.46 1.30
N HIS A 51 -0.87 3.87 2.00
CA HIS A 51 0.17 4.75 1.51
C HIS A 51 1.45 3.94 1.31
N LEU A 52 2.05 4.05 0.12
CA LEU A 52 3.37 3.49 -0.18
C LEU A 52 4.29 4.62 -0.63
N ARG A 53 5.54 4.57 -0.17
CA ARG A 53 6.63 5.40 -0.65
C ARG A 53 7.73 4.49 -1.16
N LEU A 54 8.01 4.59 -2.46
CA LEU A 54 9.12 3.91 -3.11
C LEU A 54 10.28 4.89 -3.26
N SER A 55 11.50 4.43 -3.01
CA SER A 55 12.71 5.18 -3.34
C SER A 55 13.81 4.27 -3.87
N ASN A 56 14.49 4.71 -4.92
CA ASN A 56 15.80 4.13 -5.26
C ASN A 56 16.74 4.30 -4.06
N ALA A 57 17.62 3.32 -3.86
CA ALA A 57 18.67 3.38 -2.85
C ALA A 57 19.50 4.67 -2.94
#